data_AF-A0A5B7K5M9-F1
#
_entry.id   AF-A0A5B7K5M9-F1
#
_cell.length_a   1.000
_cell.length_b   1.000
_cell.length_c   1.000
_cell.angle_alpha   90.00
_cell.angle_beta   90.00
_cell.angle_gamma   90.00
#
_symmetry.space_group_name_H-M   'P 1'
#
loop_
_entity.id
_entity.type
_entity.pdbx_description
1 polymer ?
#
loop_
_entity_poly.entity_id
_entity_poly.type
_entity_poly.pdbx_seq_one_letter_code
_entity_poly.pdbx_strand_id
1 'polypeptide(L)'
;MSDTAPSDRETGVLQPGQVIRPVLGKEAPTMLALKLFGLTVEGESSNPHIKEPSPDGYVLKVTNSLDSKKSKIMAAQVEMMLFLHSRGFKVSKPEKNVHGSHLIYAKISGDEGIKRKRVYVFLCECVKSMN
;
A
#
# COMPACT_ATOMS: atom_id res chain seq x y z
N MET A 1 16.19 -23.21 41.79
CA MET A 1 16.22 -23.20 40.31
C MET A 1 14.86 -22.72 39.85
N SER A 2 14.74 -21.43 39.53
CA SER A 2 13.49 -20.82 39.09
C SER A 2 13.56 -20.60 37.58
N ASP A 3 12.82 -21.43 36.85
CA ASP A 3 12.60 -21.27 35.41
C ASP A 3 11.91 -19.93 35.15
N THR A 4 12.70 -18.94 34.74
CA THR A 4 12.17 -17.69 34.24
C THR A 4 11.99 -17.87 32.74
N ALA A 5 10.75 -18.12 32.32
CA ALA A 5 10.40 -18.16 30.90
C ALA A 5 10.87 -16.88 30.21
N PRO A 6 11.55 -16.96 29.04
CA PRO A 6 12.00 -15.77 28.34
C PRO A 6 10.77 -15.01 27.85
N SER A 7 10.66 -13.74 28.28
CA SER A 7 9.67 -12.77 27.85
C SER A 7 9.47 -12.81 26.33
N ASP A 8 8.21 -12.89 25.89
CA ASP A 8 7.75 -12.82 24.50
C ASP A 8 8.45 -11.69 23.74
N ARG A 9 9.55 -12.03 23.07
CA ARG A 9 10.08 -11.21 21.98
C ARG A 9 9.11 -11.42 20.83
N GLU A 10 8.51 -10.35 20.33
CA GLU A 10 7.73 -10.31 19.09
C GLU A 10 8.61 -10.91 17.98
N THR A 11 8.55 -12.23 17.75
CA THR A 11 9.58 -12.93 16.94
C THR A 11 9.49 -12.58 15.47
N GLY A 12 8.51 -11.77 15.03
CA GLY A 12 8.31 -11.43 13.62
C GLY A 12 7.96 -12.64 12.75
N VAL A 13 7.85 -13.83 13.35
CA VAL A 13 7.47 -15.08 12.72
C VAL A 13 5.95 -15.20 12.78
N LEU A 14 5.34 -15.40 11.62
CA LEU A 14 3.90 -15.61 11.51
C LEU A 14 3.53 -16.98 12.06
N GLN A 15 2.43 -17.02 12.81
CA GLN A 15 1.82 -18.28 13.22
C GLN A 15 0.84 -18.77 12.14
N PRO A 16 0.74 -20.08 11.89
CA PRO A 16 -0.29 -20.64 11.01
C PRO A 16 -1.70 -20.17 11.43
N GLY A 17 -2.51 -19.77 10.44
CA GLY A 17 -3.86 -19.25 10.69
C GLY A 17 -3.94 -17.79 11.15
N GLN A 18 -2.79 -17.13 11.39
CA GLN A 18 -2.77 -15.72 11.78
C GLN A 18 -3.31 -14.82 10.66
N VAL A 19 -4.32 -14.00 10.98
CA VAL A 19 -4.86 -13.00 10.06
C VAL A 19 -3.86 -11.85 9.91
N ILE A 20 -3.15 -11.82 8.78
CA ILE A 20 -2.19 -10.76 8.47
C ILE A 20 -2.76 -9.67 7.58
N ARG A 21 -3.88 -9.91 6.88
CA ARG A 21 -4.43 -8.95 5.93
C ARG A 21 -4.90 -7.68 6.66
N PRO A 22 -4.65 -6.48 6.10
CA PRO A 22 -5.28 -5.28 6.61
C PRO A 22 -6.80 -5.42 6.42
N VAL A 23 -7.55 -5.19 7.49
CA VAL A 23 -9.01 -5.12 7.44
C VAL A 23 -9.38 -3.66 7.27
N LEU A 24 -10.05 -3.36 6.16
CA LEU A 24 -10.51 -2.03 5.79
C LEU A 24 -12.02 -2.09 5.66
N GLY A 25 -12.73 -1.10 6.21
CA GLY A 25 -14.16 -0.93 5.96
C GLY A 25 -14.44 -0.66 4.48
N LYS A 26 -15.69 -0.90 4.05
CA LYS A 26 -16.07 -0.83 2.63
C LYS A 26 -15.70 0.48 1.93
N GLU A 27 -15.81 1.61 2.64
CA GLU A 27 -15.54 2.94 2.09
C GLU A 27 -14.07 3.38 2.22
N ALA A 28 -13.29 2.68 3.05
CA ALA A 28 -11.92 3.08 3.36
C ALA A 28 -10.99 3.10 2.13
N PRO A 29 -11.05 2.14 1.18
CA PRO A 29 -10.23 2.21 -0.04
C PRO A 29 -10.51 3.48 -0.86
N THR A 30 -11.78 3.83 -1.07
CA THR A 30 -12.17 5.02 -1.83
C THR A 30 -11.74 6.30 -1.12
N MET A 31 -11.92 6.38 0.20
CA MET A 31 -11.43 7.52 0.99
C MET A 31 -9.91 7.64 0.94
N LEU A 32 -9.16 6.53 0.98
CA LEU A 32 -7.71 6.55 0.87
C LEU A 32 -7.26 6.99 -0.53
N ALA A 33 -7.90 6.52 -1.60
CA ALA A 33 -7.62 6.95 -2.96
C ALA A 33 -7.85 8.45 -3.14
N LEU A 34 -9.01 8.96 -2.70
CA LEU A 34 -9.33 10.38 -2.77
C LEU A 34 -8.37 11.22 -1.92
N LYS A 35 -8.18 10.87 -0.66
CA LYS A 35 -7.39 11.67 0.28
C LYS A 35 -5.90 11.69 -0.03
N LEU A 36 -5.34 10.54 -0.41
CA LEU A 36 -3.89 10.41 -0.61
C LEU A 36 -3.49 10.70 -2.04
N PHE A 37 -4.32 10.33 -3.03
CA PHE A 37 -3.97 10.40 -4.45
C PHE A 37 -4.87 11.35 -5.23
N GLY A 38 -5.85 12.01 -4.61
CA GLY A 38 -6.72 12.98 -5.27
C GLY A 38 -7.60 12.36 -6.36
N LEU A 39 -7.86 11.05 -6.30
CA LEU A 39 -8.59 10.29 -7.32
C LEU A 39 -10.00 9.92 -6.87
N THR A 40 -10.97 10.08 -7.76
CA THR A 40 -12.33 9.56 -7.58
C THR A 40 -12.49 8.22 -8.30
N VAL A 41 -13.53 7.47 -7.95
CA VAL A 41 -13.89 6.22 -8.66
C VAL A 41 -14.41 6.45 -10.08
N GLU A 42 -14.76 7.70 -10.40
CA GLU A 42 -15.24 8.14 -11.71
C GLU A 42 -14.08 8.48 -12.66
N GLY A 43 -12.82 8.36 -12.20
CA GLY A 43 -11.64 8.60 -13.02
C GLY A 43 -11.18 10.06 -13.05
N GLU A 44 -11.73 10.93 -12.20
CA GLU A 44 -11.28 12.31 -12.07
C GLU A 44 -10.06 12.39 -11.13
N SER A 45 -9.12 13.28 -11.45
CA SER A 45 -7.97 13.55 -10.59
C SER A 45 -7.80 15.04 -10.29
N SER A 46 -7.61 15.35 -9.01
CA SER A 46 -7.15 16.64 -8.50
C SER A 46 -5.65 16.66 -8.20
N ASN A 47 -4.95 15.55 -8.48
CA ASN A 47 -3.55 15.38 -8.11
C ASN A 47 -2.63 16.03 -9.16
N PRO A 48 -1.78 17.01 -8.79
CA PRO A 48 -0.93 17.71 -9.74
C PRO A 48 0.14 16.81 -10.39
N HIS A 49 0.33 15.59 -9.86
CA HIS A 49 1.27 14.61 -10.39
C HIS A 49 0.63 13.58 -11.32
N ILE A 50 -0.71 13.52 -11.40
CA ILE A 50 -1.47 12.64 -12.30
C ILE A 50 -2.21 13.53 -13.30
N LYS A 51 -1.56 13.84 -14.42
CA LYS A 51 -2.13 14.73 -15.45
C LYS A 51 -3.25 14.07 -16.25
N GLU A 52 -3.05 12.80 -16.57
CA GLU A 52 -3.96 12.00 -17.38
C GLU A 52 -4.27 10.72 -16.59
N PRO A 53 -5.46 10.64 -15.97
CA PRO A 53 -5.87 9.44 -15.27
C PRO A 53 -5.84 8.21 -16.19
N SER A 54 -5.37 7.08 -15.66
CA SER A 54 -5.27 5.85 -16.44
C SER A 54 -6.67 5.37 -16.86
N PRO A 55 -6.90 5.11 -18.16
CA PRO A 55 -8.19 4.63 -18.65
C PRO A 55 -8.51 3.21 -18.16
N ASP A 56 -7.48 2.44 -17.78
CA ASP A 56 -7.63 1.08 -17.25
C ASP A 56 -7.73 1.07 -15.71
N GLY A 57 -7.72 2.26 -15.10
CA GLY A 57 -7.82 2.46 -13.67
C GLY A 57 -6.55 2.11 -12.90
N TYR A 58 -6.74 1.91 -11.60
CA TYR A 58 -5.66 1.80 -10.64
C TYR A 58 -5.88 0.69 -9.63
N VAL A 59 -4.77 0.19 -9.08
CA VAL A 59 -4.75 -0.73 -7.95
C VAL A 59 -4.20 -0.01 -6.73
N LEU A 60 -5.04 0.20 -5.73
CA LEU A 60 -4.60 0.68 -4.41
C LEU A 60 -4.08 -0.49 -3.58
N LYS A 61 -2.79 -0.48 -3.28
CA LYS A 61 -2.12 -1.51 -2.49
C LYS A 61 -1.94 -1.00 -1.06
N VAL A 62 -2.55 -1.72 -0.12
CA VAL A 62 -2.41 -1.48 1.33
C VAL A 62 -1.68 -2.66 1.94
N THR A 63 -0.52 -2.42 2.55
CA THR A 63 0.30 -3.48 3.14
C THR A 63 -0.21 -3.87 4.53
N ASN A 64 0.24 -5.02 5.03
CA ASN A 64 -0.02 -5.39 6.42
C ASN A 64 0.98 -4.73 7.39
N SER A 65 0.71 -4.82 8.69
CA SER A 65 1.55 -4.20 9.73
C SER A 65 2.98 -4.75 9.82
N LEU A 66 3.22 -6.01 9.44
CA LEU A 66 4.55 -6.62 9.52
C LEU A 66 5.42 -6.24 8.34
N ASP A 67 4.89 -6.29 7.13
CA ASP A 67 5.60 -5.82 5.94
C ASP A 67 5.85 -4.31 6.00
N SER A 68 4.96 -3.59 6.68
CA SER A 68 5.16 -2.16 6.92
C SER A 68 6.30 -1.82 7.87
N LYS A 69 6.83 -2.80 8.62
CA LYS A 69 8.07 -2.63 9.40
C LYS A 69 9.32 -2.73 8.49
N LYS A 70 9.20 -3.24 7.26
CA LYS A 70 10.31 -3.48 6.32
C LYS A 70 10.44 -2.36 5.30
N SER A 71 10.59 -1.12 5.76
CA SER A 71 10.61 0.09 4.91
C SER A 71 11.58 0.02 3.72
N LYS A 72 12.79 -0.50 3.93
CA LYS A 72 13.80 -0.66 2.88
C LYS A 72 13.35 -1.58 1.75
N ILE A 73 12.65 -2.67 2.08
CA ILE A 73 12.13 -3.60 1.07
C ILE A 73 10.98 -2.94 0.29
N MET A 74 10.11 -2.19 0.97
CA MET A 74 9.02 -1.47 0.31
C MET A 74 9.55 -0.39 -0.65
N ALA A 75 10.55 0.39 -0.21
CA ALA A 75 11.22 1.38 -1.05
C ALA A 75 11.89 0.71 -2.25
N ALA A 76 12.68 -0.35 -2.03
CA ALA A 76 13.34 -1.10 -3.10
C ALA A 76 12.33 -1.68 -4.10
N GLN A 77 11.18 -2.18 -3.64
CA GLN A 77 10.12 -2.68 -4.53
C GLN A 77 9.58 -1.58 -5.43
N VAL A 78 9.35 -0.38 -4.89
CA VAL A 78 8.88 0.78 -5.67
C VAL A 78 9.94 1.25 -6.67
N GLU A 79 11.18 1.39 -6.22
CA GLU A 79 12.31 1.79 -7.07
C GLU A 79 12.56 0.81 -8.22
N MET A 80 12.46 -0.49 -7.95
CA MET A 80 12.59 -1.52 -8.97
C MET A 80 11.49 -1.42 -10.02
N MET A 81 10.23 -1.21 -9.62
CA MET A 81 9.12 -1.05 -10.58
C MET A 81 9.33 0.20 -11.45
N LEU A 82 9.75 1.32 -10.86
CA LEU A 82 10.05 2.56 -11.60
C LEU A 82 11.21 2.37 -12.58
N PHE A 83 12.28 1.68 -12.15
CA PHE A 83 13.41 1.36 -13.01
C PHE A 83 12.99 0.50 -14.19
N LEU A 84 12.29 -0.61 -13.96
CA LEU A 84 11.81 -1.50 -15.03
C LEU A 84 10.88 -0.77 -16.00
N HIS A 85 9.95 0.04 -15.49
CA HIS A 85 9.07 0.85 -16.31
C HIS A 85 9.86 1.84 -17.20
N SER A 86 10.86 2.54 -16.63
CA SER A 86 11.72 3.46 -17.38
C SER A 86 12.55 2.79 -18.48
N ARG A 87 12.74 1.47 -18.40
CA ARG A 87 13.42 0.64 -19.39
C ARG A 87 12.48 0.01 -20.41
N GLY A 88 11.19 0.35 -20.38
CA GLY A 88 10.18 -0.13 -21.32
C GLY A 88 9.61 -1.50 -20.97
N PHE A 89 9.91 -2.06 -19.78
CA PHE A 89 9.24 -3.28 -19.34
C PHE A 89 7.78 -2.97 -18.99
N LYS A 90 6.87 -3.86 -19.41
CA LYS A 90 5.45 -3.81 -19.03
C LYS A 90 5.29 -4.24 -17.58
N VAL A 91 5.32 -3.28 -16.66
CA VAL A 91 5.12 -3.47 -15.23
C VAL A 91 4.15 -2.43 -14.70
N SER A 92 3.50 -2.72 -13.57
CA SER A 92 2.64 -1.74 -12.90
C SER A 92 3.46 -0.53 -12.50
N LYS A 93 3.08 0.65 -12.98
CA LYS A 93 3.76 1.91 -12.69
C LYS A 93 3.22 2.49 -11.37
N PRO A 94 4.07 2.68 -10.34
CA PRO A 94 3.66 3.35 -9.11
C PRO A 94 3.40 4.83 -9.37
N GLU A 95 2.28 5.35 -8.85
CA GLU A 95 1.91 6.75 -8.99
C GLU A 95 2.26 7.58 -7.75
N LYS A 96 2.55 8.86 -8.00
CA LYS A 96 2.80 9.82 -6.93
C LYS A 96 1.49 10.23 -6.28
N ASN A 97 1.52 10.31 -4.96
CA ASN A 97 0.47 10.92 -4.16
C ASN A 97 0.42 12.44 -4.36
N VAL A 98 -0.55 13.13 -3.77
CA VAL A 98 -0.72 14.60 -3.89
C VAL A 98 0.47 15.42 -3.36
N HIS A 99 1.41 14.78 -2.65
CA HIS A 99 2.64 15.38 -2.12
C HIS A 99 3.90 14.94 -2.87
N GLY A 100 3.76 14.21 -3.99
CA GLY A 100 4.88 13.79 -4.83
C GLY A 100 5.59 12.50 -4.41
N SER A 101 5.08 11.76 -3.41
CA SER A 101 5.65 10.49 -2.94
C SER A 101 4.94 9.27 -3.51
N HIS A 102 5.69 8.23 -3.91
CA HIS A 102 5.15 6.95 -4.39
C HIS A 102 4.75 5.98 -3.26
N LEU A 103 5.28 6.19 -2.05
CA LEU A 103 5.10 5.28 -0.92
C LEU A 103 4.68 6.09 0.32
N ILE A 104 3.52 5.75 0.89
CA ILE A 104 2.88 6.55 1.93
C ILE A 104 2.74 5.72 3.18
N TYR A 105 3.28 6.20 4.30
CA TYR A 105 3.09 5.55 5.59
C TYR A 105 1.85 6.11 6.30
N ALA A 106 0.70 5.50 6.05
CA ALA A 106 -0.61 5.98 6.50
C ALA A 106 -1.09 5.26 7.75
N LYS A 107 -1.85 5.98 8.58
CA LYS A 107 -2.60 5.39 9.69
C LYS A 107 -3.98 5.00 9.17
N ILE A 108 -4.26 3.71 9.13
CA ILE A 108 -5.57 3.17 8.77
C ILE A 108 -6.35 2.81 10.04
N SER A 109 -7.61 3.18 10.10
CA SER A 109 -8.55 2.69 11.11
C SER A 109 -9.19 1.41 10.55
N GLY A 110 -9.25 0.36 11.35
CA GLY A 110 -10.16 -0.75 11.05
C GLY A 110 -11.57 -0.38 11.51
N ASP A 111 -12.56 -1.14 11.06
CA ASP A 111 -13.93 -1.06 11.58
C ASP A 111 -13.96 -1.39 13.10
N GLU A 112 -15.08 -1.06 13.73
CA GLU A 112 -15.28 -1.03 15.18
C GLU A 112 -14.54 -2.16 15.93
N GLY A 113 -13.64 -1.76 16.84
CA GLY A 113 -12.87 -2.67 17.70
C GLY A 113 -11.43 -2.98 17.25
N ILE A 114 -11.04 -2.67 16.02
CA ILE A 114 -9.67 -2.94 15.52
C ILE A 114 -8.73 -1.75 15.77
N LYS A 115 -7.65 -1.98 16.54
CA LYS A 115 -6.59 -0.97 16.81
C LYS A 115 -6.08 -0.36 15.50
N ARG A 116 -6.00 0.97 15.44
CA ARG A 116 -5.41 1.72 14.31
C ARG A 116 -4.02 1.18 13.99
N LYS A 117 -3.78 0.77 12.74
CA LYS A 117 -2.48 0.27 12.28
C LYS A 117 -1.82 1.31 11.38
N ARG A 118 -0.50 1.42 11.46
CA ARG A 118 0.28 2.19 10.49
C ARG A 118 0.79 1.22 9.43
N VAL A 119 0.46 1.50 8.18
CA VAL A 119 0.80 0.65 7.05
C VAL A 119 1.29 1.47 5.88
N TYR A 120 2.03 0.84 4.97
CA TYR A 120 2.32 1.45 3.69
C TYR A 120 1.11 1.34 2.74
N VAL A 121 0.87 2.43 2.03
CA VAL A 121 -0.12 2.55 0.98
C VAL A 121 0.58 3.08 -0.26
N PHE A 122 0.33 2.45 -1.40
CA PHE A 122 0.82 2.93 -2.69
C PHE A 122 -0.20 2.59 -3.79
N LEU A 123 -0.23 3.41 -4.83
CA LEU A 123 -1.14 3.26 -5.96
C LEU A 123 -0.34 2.88 -7.20
N CYS A 124 -0.87 1.97 -8.01
CA CYS A 124 -0.27 1.62 -9.28
C CYS A 124 -1.30 1.67 -10.41
N GLU A 125 -0.87 2.06 -11.61
CA GLU A 125 -1.66 1.88 -12.83
C GLU A 125 -1.87 0.38 -13.12
N CYS A 126 -3.06 0.04 -13.62
CA CYS A 126 -3.34 -1.28 -14.17
C CYS A 126 -2.47 -1.52 -15.42
N VAL A 127 -1.90 -2.72 -15.53
CA VAL A 127 -1.16 -3.12 -16.74
C VAL A 127 -2.14 -3.85 -17.65
N LYS A 128 -2.29 -3.40 -18.90
CA LYS A 128 -3.06 -4.15 -19.90
C LYS A 128 -2.47 -5.54 -20.10
N SER A 129 -3.28 -6.57 -19.89
CA SER A 129 -2.97 -7.92 -20.37
C SER A 129 -3.02 -7.92 -21.91
N MET A 130 -2.09 -8.64 -22.56
CA MET A 130 -2.22 -8.92 -23.99
C MET A 130 -3.47 -9.78 -24.19
N ASN A 131 -4.34 -9.35 -25.11
CA ASN A 131 -5.18 -10.25 -25.89
C ASN A 131 -4.36 -10.83 -27.03
#